data_AF-A0A813ISR1-F1
#
_entry.id   AF-A0A813ISR1-F1
#
_cell.length_a   1.000
_cell.length_b   1.000
_cell.length_c   1.000
_cell.angle_alpha   90.00
_cell.angle_beta   90.00
_cell.angle_gamma   90.00
#
_symmetry.space_group_name_H-M   'P 1'
#
loop_
_entity.id
_entity.type
_entity.pdbx_description
1 polymer ?
#
loop_
_entity_poly.entity_id
_entity_poly.type
_entity_poly.pdbx_seq_one_letter_code
_entity_poly.pdbx_strand_id
1 'polypeptide(L)'
;MSSGIAHKGATWAGSVRPAPLPVQVLDPATGYLAAASAVRGLTERHTSGRVLHARLSLARVAKLLVDHPPLEADVPLDAEAGDVDFLLDSEATGWGPVKRLRPPLAISGCPLSWDLPAGPLRSASPRFETSC
;
A
#
# COMPACT_ATOMS: atom_id res chain seq x y z
N MET A 1 5.30 -15.82 6.46
CA MET A 1 6.61 -16.27 7.01
C MET A 1 7.35 -17.27 6.10
N SER A 2 6.67 -18.09 5.28
CA SER A 2 7.32 -19.14 4.48
C SER A 2 8.20 -18.69 3.29
N SER A 3 8.26 -17.38 2.97
CA SER A 3 9.08 -16.85 1.87
C SER A 3 10.53 -16.50 2.25
N GLY A 4 10.91 -16.69 3.52
CA GLY A 4 12.24 -16.33 4.03
C GLY A 4 12.42 -14.83 4.36
N ILE A 5 11.45 -13.97 4.03
CA ILE A 5 11.54 -12.52 4.27
C ILE A 5 11.76 -12.14 5.75
N ALA A 6 11.31 -12.99 6.69
CA ALA A 6 11.52 -12.79 8.12
C ALA A 6 12.99 -12.91 8.55
N HIS A 7 13.86 -13.49 7.70
CA HIS A 7 15.30 -13.48 7.92
C HIS A 7 15.89 -12.07 7.77
N LYS A 8 15.35 -11.25 6.85
CA LYS A 8 15.72 -9.83 6.73
C LYS A 8 15.28 -9.05 7.98
N GLY A 9 14.07 -9.31 8.48
CA GLY A 9 13.61 -8.74 9.76
C GLY A 9 14.49 -9.14 10.95
N ALA A 10 14.93 -10.40 11.00
CA ALA A 10 15.86 -10.89 12.00
C ALA A 10 17.23 -10.18 11.94
N THR A 11 17.77 -10.02 10.72
CA THR A 11 19.04 -9.30 10.49
C THR A 11 18.94 -7.85 10.96
N TRP A 12 17.86 -7.15 10.59
CA TRP A 12 17.61 -5.78 11.00
C TRP A 12 17.44 -5.63 12.53
N ALA A 13 16.71 -6.54 13.17
CA ALA A 13 16.47 -6.51 14.61
C ALA A 13 17.63 -7.08 15.46
N GLY A 14 18.74 -7.49 14.85
CA GLY A 14 19.83 -8.19 15.55
C GLY A 14 19.39 -9.51 16.21
N SER A 15 18.33 -10.14 15.70
CA SER A 15 17.72 -11.34 16.26
C SER A 15 18.24 -12.60 15.58
N VAL A 16 18.51 -13.64 16.38
CA VAL A 16 18.83 -14.99 15.88
C VAL A 16 17.58 -15.77 15.44
N ARG A 17 16.38 -15.33 15.80
CA ARG A 17 15.09 -15.93 15.40
C ARG A 17 14.41 -15.10 14.33
N PRO A 18 13.60 -15.70 13.42
CA PRO A 18 12.78 -14.96 12.47
C PRO A 18 11.97 -13.86 13.16
N ALA A 19 12.06 -12.64 12.63
CA ALA A 19 11.35 -11.47 13.16
C ALA A 19 10.54 -10.78 12.05
N PRO A 20 9.42 -10.13 12.39
CA PRO A 20 8.68 -9.31 11.44
C PRO A 20 9.57 -8.16 10.95
N LEU A 21 9.30 -7.70 9.73
CA LEU A 21 9.86 -6.43 9.25
C LEU A 21 9.24 -5.26 10.05
N PRO A 22 9.93 -4.11 10.16
CA PRO A 22 9.39 -2.94 10.84
C PRO A 22 8.10 -2.41 10.19
N VAL A 23 7.86 -2.76 8.93
CA VAL A 23 6.66 -2.37 8.17
C VAL A 23 5.99 -3.58 7.51
N GLN A 24 4.66 -3.58 7.47
CA GLN A 24 3.87 -4.52 6.69
C GLN A 24 3.93 -4.11 5.22
N VAL A 25 5.04 -4.38 4.54
CA VAL A 25 5.27 -3.92 3.16
C VAL A 25 4.56 -4.76 2.10
N LEU A 26 4.25 -6.03 2.42
CA LEU A 26 3.78 -6.99 1.42
C LEU A 26 2.39 -6.65 0.89
N ASP A 27 1.45 -6.32 1.78
CA ASP A 27 0.08 -6.00 1.39
C ASP A 27 0.02 -4.68 0.61
N PRO A 28 0.60 -3.56 1.08
CA PRO A 28 0.57 -2.31 0.31
C PRO A 28 1.34 -2.41 -1.00
N ALA A 29 2.51 -3.06 -1.05
CA ALA A 29 3.25 -3.24 -2.30
C ALA A 29 2.46 -4.07 -3.32
N THR A 30 1.81 -5.14 -2.87
CA THR A 30 0.96 -5.96 -3.75
C THR A 30 -0.28 -5.18 -4.19
N GLY A 31 -0.87 -4.38 -3.31
CA GLY A 31 -1.96 -3.47 -3.63
C GLY A 31 -1.59 -2.46 -4.72
N TYR A 32 -0.41 -1.85 -4.64
CA TYR A 32 0.09 -0.94 -5.68
C TYR A 32 0.31 -1.66 -7.02
N LEU A 33 0.86 -2.87 -7.01
CA LEU A 33 1.00 -3.65 -8.24
C LEU A 33 -0.37 -4.03 -8.84
N ALA A 34 -1.37 -4.31 -8.00
CA ALA A 34 -2.73 -4.58 -8.45
C ALA A 34 -3.37 -3.33 -9.09
N ALA A 35 -3.24 -2.17 -8.42
CA ALA A 35 -3.72 -0.89 -8.96
C ALA A 35 -3.03 -0.54 -10.30
N ALA A 36 -1.71 -0.67 -10.38
CA ALA A 36 -0.96 -0.45 -11.61
C ALA A 36 -1.38 -1.42 -12.74
N SER A 37 -1.64 -2.68 -12.41
CA SER A 37 -2.14 -3.66 -13.37
C SER A 37 -3.53 -3.31 -13.89
N ALA A 38 -4.42 -2.81 -13.02
CA ALA A 38 -5.75 -2.36 -13.41
C ALA A 38 -5.69 -1.16 -14.37
N VAL A 39 -4.88 -0.13 -14.04
CA VAL A 39 -4.67 1.03 -14.91
C VAL A 39 -4.12 0.61 -16.27
N ARG A 40 -3.11 -0.26 -16.30
CA ARG A 40 -2.56 -0.79 -17.56
C ARG A 40 -3.60 -1.56 -18.37
N GLY A 41 -4.46 -2.35 -17.71
CA GLY A 41 -5.55 -3.07 -18.35
C GLY A 41 -6.58 -2.13 -19.00
N LEU A 42 -6.94 -1.04 -18.31
CA LEU A 42 -7.83 -0.02 -18.85
C LEU A 42 -7.21 0.69 -20.05
N THR A 43 -5.93 1.07 -19.96
CA THR A 43 -5.20 1.69 -21.07
C THR A 43 -5.14 0.77 -22.29
N GLU A 44 -4.78 -0.50 -22.11
CA GLU A 44 -4.69 -1.48 -23.19
C GLU A 44 -6.05 -1.71 -23.86
N ARG A 45 -7.12 -1.83 -23.08
CA ARG A 45 -8.47 -1.95 -23.61
C ARG A 45 -8.88 -0.72 -24.41
N HIS A 46 -8.52 0.47 -23.94
CA HIS A 46 -8.85 1.71 -24.62
C HIS A 46 -8.07 1.89 -25.93
N THR A 47 -6.78 1.52 -25.97
CA THR A 47 -5.92 1.76 -27.14
C THR A 47 -5.97 0.66 -28.18
N SER A 48 -6.16 -0.60 -27.78
CA SER A 48 -6.07 -1.76 -28.68
C SER A 48 -7.31 -2.65 -28.69
N GLY A 49 -8.28 -2.39 -27.80
CA GLY A 49 -9.46 -3.24 -27.61
C GLY A 49 -9.19 -4.55 -26.86
N ARG A 50 -7.94 -4.82 -26.43
CA ARG A 50 -7.58 -6.06 -25.73
C ARG A 50 -7.77 -5.97 -24.22
N VAL A 51 -8.07 -7.10 -23.60
CA VAL A 51 -8.18 -7.21 -22.14
C VAL A 51 -6.91 -7.85 -21.58
N LEU A 52 -6.44 -7.34 -20.44
CA LEU A 52 -5.32 -7.90 -19.71
C LEU A 52 -5.79 -8.72 -18.51
N HIS A 53 -5.06 -9.79 -18.22
CA HIS A 53 -5.20 -10.57 -16.98
C HIS A 53 -3.88 -10.52 -16.21
N ALA A 54 -3.95 -10.13 -14.94
CA ALA A 54 -2.78 -10.04 -14.05
C ALA A 54 -2.97 -10.97 -12.84
N ARG A 55 -1.94 -11.73 -12.51
CA ARG A 55 -1.92 -12.60 -11.32
C ARG A 55 -0.77 -12.20 -10.41
N LEU A 56 -1.13 -11.77 -9.20
CA LEU A 56 -0.17 -11.30 -8.21
C LEU A 56 0.05 -12.37 -7.13
N SER A 57 1.21 -12.32 -6.48
CA SER A 57 1.59 -13.27 -5.42
C SER A 57 2.42 -12.56 -4.37
N LEU A 58 1.92 -12.54 -3.13
CA LEU A 58 2.65 -12.00 -1.97
C LEU A 58 4.04 -12.65 -1.81
N ALA A 59 4.16 -13.96 -2.10
CA ALA A 59 5.45 -14.66 -2.03
C ALA A 59 6.43 -14.17 -3.10
N ARG A 60 5.97 -13.87 -4.33
CA ARG A 60 6.82 -13.28 -5.37
C ARG A 60 7.17 -11.82 -5.09
N VAL A 61 6.25 -11.05 -4.51
CA VAL A 61 6.53 -9.68 -4.04
C VAL A 61 7.57 -9.70 -2.92
N ALA A 62 7.45 -10.63 -1.97
CA ALA A 62 8.46 -10.83 -0.93
C ALA A 62 9.83 -11.14 -1.53
N LYS A 63 9.91 -12.03 -2.53
CA LYS A 63 11.16 -12.33 -3.22
C LYS A 63 11.73 -11.10 -3.93
N LEU A 64 10.90 -10.35 -4.65
CA LEU A 64 11.32 -9.12 -5.34
C LEU A 64 11.94 -8.11 -4.37
N LEU A 65 11.32 -7.90 -3.20
CA LEU A 65 11.83 -6.99 -2.17
C LEU A 65 13.14 -7.48 -1.54
N VAL A 66 13.28 -8.80 -1.32
CA VAL A 66 14.50 -9.40 -0.77
C VAL A 66 15.68 -9.35 -1.75
N ASP A 67 15.40 -9.53 -3.04
CA ASP A 67 16.39 -9.51 -4.12
C ASP A 67 16.80 -8.08 -4.51
N HIS A 68 16.00 -7.07 -4.13
CA HIS A 68 16.32 -5.67 -4.40
C HIS A 68 17.53 -5.23 -3.56
N PRO A 69 18.54 -4.55 -4.16
CA PRO A 69 19.67 -4.08 -3.41
C PRO A 69 19.21 -3.07 -2.33
N PRO A 70 19.83 -3.10 -1.12
CA PRO A 70 19.58 -2.06 -0.14
C PRO A 70 20.04 -0.71 -0.68
N LEU A 71 19.41 0.37 -0.21
CA LEU A 71 19.90 1.73 -0.46
C LEU A 71 21.29 1.89 0.19
N GLU A 72 22.16 2.71 -0.41
CA GLU A 72 23.54 2.90 0.06
C GLU A 72 23.62 3.54 1.47
N ALA A 73 22.56 4.21 1.91
CA ALA A 73 22.46 4.79 3.24
C ALA A 73 21.50 3.97 4.11
N ASP A 74 22.00 3.49 5.24
CA ASP A 74 21.18 2.94 6.32
C ASP A 74 20.54 4.13 7.06
N VAL A 75 19.46 4.65 6.48
CA VAL A 75 18.72 5.75 7.10
C VAL A 75 17.93 5.18 8.27
N PRO A 76 18.19 5.61 9.52
CA PRO A 76 17.41 5.15 10.66
C PRO A 76 15.93 5.45 10.43
N LEU A 77 15.08 4.48 10.75
CA LEU A 77 13.64 4.73 10.80
C LEU A 77 13.36 5.61 12.02
N ASP A 78 12.65 6.71 11.81
CA ASP A 78 12.14 7.52 12.92
C ASP A 78 11.18 6.68 13.77
N ALA A 79 11.21 6.93 15.09
CA ALA A 79 10.38 6.20 16.04
C ALA A 79 8.88 6.47 15.82
N GLU A 80 8.53 7.66 15.34
CA GLU A 80 7.17 8.11 15.07
C GLU A 80 7.11 8.92 13.77
N ALA A 81 5.96 8.85 13.09
CA ALA A 81 5.70 9.70 11.93
C ALA A 81 5.62 11.17 12.34
N GLY A 82 6.28 12.04 11.58
CA GLY A 82 6.21 13.48 11.77
C GLY A 82 4.96 14.09 11.13
N ASP A 83 4.64 15.34 11.46
CA ASP A 83 3.50 16.06 10.84
C ASP A 83 3.61 16.13 9.31
N VAL A 84 4.84 16.11 8.78
CA VAL A 84 5.11 16.10 7.34
C VAL A 84 4.66 14.81 6.65
N ASP A 85 4.47 13.72 7.38
CA ASP A 85 4.06 12.42 6.83
C ASP A 85 2.54 12.33 6.64
N PHE A 86 1.79 13.30 7.17
CA PHE A 86 0.34 13.32 7.09
C PHE A 86 -0.18 14.31 6.04
N LEU A 87 -1.42 14.08 5.61
CA LEU A 87 -2.25 15.13 5.02
C LEU A 87 -2.65 16.12 6.14
N LEU A 88 -2.74 17.41 5.81
CA LEU A 88 -2.91 18.48 6.80
C LEU A 88 -4.23 18.38 7.56
N ASP A 89 -5.29 17.93 6.90
CA ASP A 89 -6.62 17.92 7.46
C ASP A 89 -6.87 16.68 8.33
N SER A 90 -7.38 16.90 9.53
CA SER A 90 -7.91 15.82 10.35
C SER A 90 -9.29 15.42 9.84
N GLU A 91 -9.51 14.11 9.74
CA GLU A 91 -10.77 13.51 9.32
C GLU A 91 -11.50 12.92 10.52
N ALA A 92 -12.80 13.22 10.64
CA ALA A 92 -13.67 12.55 11.60
C ALA A 92 -14.01 11.14 11.11
N THR A 93 -13.59 10.12 11.85
CA THR A 93 -13.88 8.71 11.57
C THR A 93 -14.81 8.13 12.61
N GLY A 94 -15.28 6.91 12.37
CA GLY A 94 -16.05 6.17 13.37
C GLY A 94 -15.28 5.83 14.67
N TRP A 95 -13.97 6.11 14.73
CA TRP A 95 -13.13 5.94 15.92
C TRP A 95 -12.59 7.27 16.48
N GLY A 96 -13.07 8.41 15.98
CA GLY A 96 -12.61 9.75 16.36
C GLY A 96 -11.79 10.43 15.27
N PRO A 97 -11.21 11.61 15.58
CA PRO A 97 -10.39 12.36 14.63
C PRO A 97 -9.07 11.63 14.34
N VAL A 98 -8.74 11.45 13.06
CA VAL A 98 -7.47 10.88 12.62
C VAL A 98 -6.81 11.78 11.58
N LYS A 99 -5.51 11.58 11.31
CA LYS A 99 -4.82 12.15 10.16
C LYS A 99 -4.49 11.03 9.18
N ARG A 100 -4.67 11.28 7.88
CA ARG A 100 -4.27 10.32 6.84
C ARG A 100 -2.79 10.45 6.54
N LEU A 101 -2.09 9.33 6.37
CA LEU A 101 -0.74 9.35 5.82
C LEU A 101 -0.76 9.90 4.39
N ARG A 102 0.27 10.66 4.03
CA ARG A 102 0.46 11.13 2.67
C ARG A 102 0.70 9.92 1.76
N PRO A 103 -0.02 9.81 0.64
CA PRO A 103 0.23 8.75 -0.32
C PRO A 103 1.65 8.86 -0.89
N PRO A 104 2.34 7.73 -1.15
CA PRO A 104 3.69 7.74 -1.72
C PRO A 104 3.73 8.15 -3.19
N LEU A 105 2.56 8.33 -3.82
CA LEU A 105 2.41 8.73 -5.21
C LEU A 105 1.23 9.70 -5.36
N ALA A 106 1.41 10.73 -6.19
CA ALA A 106 0.35 11.62 -6.64
C ALA A 106 0.28 11.60 -8.18
N ILE A 107 -0.94 11.64 -8.73
CA ILE A 107 -1.18 11.73 -10.17
C ILE A 107 -1.76 13.11 -10.46
N SER A 108 -1.14 13.84 -11.40
CA SER A 108 -1.62 15.18 -11.77
C SER A 108 -3.06 15.12 -12.28
N GLY A 109 -3.92 15.99 -11.76
CA GLY A 109 -5.35 16.03 -12.09
C GLY A 109 -6.20 14.91 -11.47
N CYS A 110 -5.61 14.01 -10.67
CA CYS A 110 -6.31 12.92 -10.01
C CYS A 110 -5.91 12.87 -8.52
N PRO A 111 -6.47 13.77 -7.68
CA PRO A 111 -6.21 13.76 -6.26
C PRO A 111 -6.77 12.47 -5.64
N LEU A 112 -6.03 11.87 -4.72
CA LEU A 112 -6.52 10.73 -3.96
C LEU A 112 -7.53 11.23 -2.91
N SER A 113 -8.80 10.88 -3.08
CA SER A 113 -9.89 11.25 -2.18
C SER A 113 -10.79 10.06 -1.85
N TRP A 114 -11.58 10.19 -0.78
CA TRP A 114 -12.58 9.22 -0.36
C TRP A 114 -13.88 9.95 -0.10
N ASP A 115 -14.98 9.46 -0.66
CA ASP A 115 -16.32 10.05 -0.43
C ASP A 115 -16.85 9.75 0.97
N LEU A 116 -16.35 8.68 1.59
CA LEU A 116 -16.75 8.22 2.91
C LEU A 116 -15.55 8.11 3.85
N PRO A 117 -15.69 8.54 5.10
CA PRO A 117 -14.63 8.38 6.07
C PRO A 117 -14.47 6.93 6.50
N ALA A 118 -13.32 6.61 7.08
CA ALA A 118 -13.11 5.32 7.70
C ALA A 118 -14.12 5.10 8.85
N GLY A 119 -14.66 3.88 8.96
CA GLY A 119 -15.63 3.57 10.00
C GLY A 119 -15.84 2.07 10.20
N PRO A 120 -16.63 1.68 11.22
CA PRO A 120 -16.89 0.30 11.56
C PRO A 120 -17.40 -0.51 10.37
N LEU A 121 -16.99 -1.78 10.31
CA LEU A 121 -17.49 -2.70 9.28
C LEU A 121 -19.02 -2.84 9.41
N ARG A 122 -19.70 -2.96 8.27
CA ARG A 122 -21.16 -3.14 8.18
C ARG A 122 -21.99 -1.96 8.73
N SER A 123 -21.41 -0.77 8.83
CA SER A 123 -22.11 0.44 9.27
C SER A 123 -22.80 1.21 8.15
N ALA A 124 -22.37 1.04 6.89
CA ALA A 124 -22.97 1.69 5.74
C ALA A 124 -24.03 0.79 5.08
N SER A 125 -25.17 1.37 4.70
CA SER A 125 -26.11 0.72 3.79
C SER A 125 -25.51 0.65 2.39
N PRO A 126 -25.65 -0.47 1.65
CA PRO A 126 -25.15 -0.56 0.30
C PRO A 126 -25.88 0.45 -0.59
N ARG A 127 -25.11 1.30 -1.28
CA ARG A 127 -25.58 2.20 -2.33
C ARG A 127 -24.73 1.93 -3.57
N PHE A 128 -25.39 1.68 -4.69
CA PHE A 128 -24.73 1.52 -5.98
C PHE A 128 -25.26 2.61 -6.89
N GLU A 129 -24.42 3.57 -7.24
CA GLU A 129 -24.80 4.61 -8.20
C GLU A 129 -24.86 3.99 -9.59
N THR A 130 -26.01 4.11 -10.25
CA THR A 130 -26.20 3.71 -11.65
C THR A 130 -25.80 4.89 -12.53
N SER A 131 -24.51 5.12 -12.66
CA SER A 131 -23.98 6.10 -13.63
C SER A 131 -23.32 5.31 -14.77
N CYS A 132 -24.00 5.29 -15.93
CA CYS A 132 -23.44 4.87 -17.22
C CYS A 132 -22.57 5.97 -17.82
#